data_AF-A0A7J6R2X7-F1
#
_entry.id   AF-A0A7J6R2X7-F1
#
_cell.length_a   1.000
_cell.length_b   1.000
_cell.length_c   1.000
_cell.angle_alpha   90.00
_cell.angle_beta   90.00
_cell.angle_gamma   90.00
#
_symmetry.space_group_name_H-M   'P 1'
#
loop_
_entity.id
_entity.type
_entity.pdbx_description
1 polymer ?
#
loop_
_entity_poly.entity_id
_entity_poly.type
_entity_poly.pdbx_seq_one_letter_code
_entity_poly.pdbx_strand_id
1 'polypeptide(L)'
;MTKSLLDRISPNEMVSFPDLPPQLRGVTRFYSLRAPSISVHAYLKRFEKHFMCSRECYLIALIYLDRLSESCDCQFRITRRSIHKFFLTALVIAVKYFDDLYYDNKYYAHVGGVRVAELDCMEATFLQLI
;
A
#
# COMPACT_ATOMS: atom_id res chain seq x y z
N MET A 1 -8.11 -15.64 -19.87
CA MET A 1 -7.72 -14.29 -20.35
C MET A 1 -7.76 -13.34 -19.17
N THR A 2 -6.66 -13.28 -18.42
CA THR A 2 -6.51 -12.48 -17.20
C THR A 2 -6.40 -11.00 -17.56
N LYS A 3 -7.42 -10.20 -17.22
CA LYS A 3 -7.36 -8.74 -17.35
C LYS A 3 -6.24 -8.21 -16.47
N SER A 4 -5.34 -7.44 -17.07
CA SER A 4 -4.16 -6.86 -16.43
C SER A 4 -4.56 -5.93 -15.28
N LEU A 5 -3.75 -5.84 -14.22
CA LEU A 5 -3.92 -4.92 -13.09
C LEU A 5 -4.14 -3.46 -13.52
N LEU A 6 -3.66 -3.09 -14.70
CA LEU A 6 -3.80 -1.76 -15.28
C LEU A 6 -5.25 -1.45 -15.71
N ASP A 7 -6.05 -2.47 -16.04
CA ASP A 7 -7.43 -2.32 -16.53
C ASP A 7 -8.44 -2.07 -15.40
N ARG A 8 -8.03 -2.23 -14.13
CA ARG A 8 -8.91 -2.16 -12.96
C ARG A 8 -8.85 -0.83 -12.20
N ILE A 9 -8.07 0.14 -12.69
CA ILE A 9 -7.89 1.45 -12.04
C ILE A 9 -9.09 2.34 -12.39
N SER A 10 -10.03 2.55 -11.45
CA SER A 10 -11.21 3.39 -11.71
C SER A 10 -10.86 4.90 -11.79
N PRO A 11 -11.56 5.69 -12.63
CA PRO A 11 -11.40 7.13 -12.68
C PRO A 11 -12.04 7.80 -11.45
N ASN A 12 -11.19 8.45 -10.64
CA ASN A 12 -11.41 9.58 -9.74
C ASN A 12 -12.85 9.81 -9.18
N GLU A 13 -13.14 9.25 -8.00
CA GLU A 13 -14.28 9.70 -7.17
C GLU A 13 -13.77 10.53 -5.98
N MET A 14 -14.01 11.83 -6.03
CA MET A 14 -13.83 12.77 -4.92
C MET A 14 -15.03 12.68 -3.98
N VAL A 15 -14.83 12.18 -2.77
CA VAL A 15 -15.78 12.34 -1.66
C VAL A 15 -15.11 13.22 -0.60
N SER A 16 -15.79 14.30 -0.23
CA SER A 16 -15.34 15.31 0.74
C SER A 16 -15.30 14.76 2.17
N PHE A 17 -14.31 15.25 2.93
CA PHE A 17 -13.81 14.65 4.17
C PHE A 17 -14.54 14.91 5.51
N PRO A 18 -15.57 15.79 5.69
CA PRO A 18 -16.11 16.02 7.05
C PRO A 18 -17.12 15.00 7.59
N ASP A 19 -17.83 14.23 6.76
CA ASP A 19 -19.08 13.56 7.19
C ASP A 19 -19.03 12.03 7.27
N LEU A 20 -17.84 11.42 7.43
CA LEU A 20 -17.75 9.95 7.28
C LEU A 20 -18.05 9.17 8.59
N PRO A 21 -19.05 8.26 8.61
CA PRO A 21 -19.40 7.48 9.79
C PRO A 21 -18.25 6.58 10.30
N PRO A 22 -18.22 6.23 11.61
CA PRO A 22 -17.14 5.49 12.25
C PRO A 22 -16.80 4.13 11.59
N GLN A 23 -17.75 3.58 10.85
CA GLN A 23 -17.69 2.32 10.10
C GLN A 23 -16.72 2.38 8.90
N LEU A 24 -16.41 3.59 8.41
CA LEU A 24 -15.53 3.83 7.26
C LEU A 24 -14.08 4.19 7.65
N ARG A 25 -13.74 4.12 8.94
CA ARG A 25 -12.36 4.39 9.41
C ARG A 25 -11.32 3.44 8.80
N GLY A 26 -11.69 2.21 8.44
CA GLY A 26 -10.83 1.27 7.71
C GLY A 26 -10.49 1.72 6.28
N VAL A 27 -11.46 2.35 5.61
CA VAL A 27 -11.36 2.85 4.22
C VAL A 27 -10.29 3.94 4.07
N THR A 28 -9.97 4.67 5.15
CA THR A 28 -9.10 5.86 5.07
C THR A 28 -7.60 5.59 5.22
N ARG A 29 -7.20 4.42 5.74
CA ARG A 29 -5.80 4.20 6.16
C ARG A 29 -4.83 4.21 4.98
N PHE A 30 -5.25 3.64 3.86
CA PHE A 30 -4.45 3.59 2.63
C PHE A 30 -4.70 4.76 1.70
N TYR A 31 -5.74 5.58 1.92
CA TYR A 31 -6.02 6.73 1.06
C TYR A 31 -5.24 7.97 1.51
N SER A 32 -4.63 8.64 0.53
CA SER A 32 -4.00 9.95 0.74
C SER A 32 -5.03 11.06 0.52
N LEU A 33 -5.01 12.09 1.38
CA LEU A 33 -5.88 13.28 1.26
C LEU A 33 -5.74 13.95 -0.11
N ARG A 34 -4.52 13.98 -0.64
CA ARG A 34 -4.17 14.43 -1.99
C ARG A 34 -3.37 13.33 -2.66
N ALA A 35 -3.49 13.22 -3.99
CA ALA A 35 -2.63 12.33 -4.76
C ALA A 35 -1.15 12.73 -4.52
N PRO A 36 -0.26 11.77 -4.19
CA PRO A 36 1.16 12.07 -4.08
C PRO A 36 1.70 12.68 -5.37
N SER A 37 2.53 13.72 -5.26
CA SER A 37 3.17 14.35 -6.43
C SER A 37 4.22 13.43 -7.09
N ILE A 38 4.77 12.49 -6.32
CA ILE A 38 5.69 11.47 -6.81
C ILE A 38 4.92 10.39 -7.59
N SER A 39 5.42 10.05 -8.78
CA SER A 39 4.86 8.93 -9.55
C SER A 39 5.12 7.59 -8.86
N VAL A 40 4.27 6.59 -9.12
CA VAL A 40 4.47 5.24 -8.59
C VAL A 40 5.85 4.70 -8.98
N HIS A 41 6.27 4.91 -10.23
CA HIS A 41 7.61 4.52 -10.71
C HIS A 41 8.75 5.14 -9.92
N ALA A 42 8.70 6.45 -9.68
CA ALA A 42 9.73 7.14 -8.90
C ALA A 42 9.73 6.66 -7.43
N TYR A 43 8.56 6.32 -6.89
CA TYR A 43 8.42 5.75 -5.55
C TYR A 43 9.03 4.34 -5.46
N LEU A 44 8.82 3.48 -6.47
CA LEU A 44 9.44 2.16 -6.56
C LEU A 44 10.97 2.24 -6.70
N LYS A 45 11.49 3.15 -7.53
CA LYS A 45 12.93 3.41 -7.63
C LYS A 45 13.54 3.85 -6.29
N ARG A 46 12.79 4.61 -5.49
CA ARG A 46 13.22 4.97 -4.12
C ARG A 46 13.35 3.72 -3.27
N PHE A 47 12.44 2.77 -3.37
CA PHE A 47 12.51 1.52 -2.62
C PHE A 47 13.68 0.66 -3.07
N GLU A 48 13.90 0.49 -4.36
CA GLU A 48 15.05 -0.27 -4.88
C GLU A 48 16.38 0.24 -4.31
N LYS A 49 16.52 1.56 -4.15
CA LYS A 49 17.73 2.18 -3.61
C LYS A 49 17.86 2.12 -2.08
N HIS A 50 16.74 2.06 -1.36
CA HIS A 50 16.73 2.33 0.09
C HIS A 50 16.06 1.26 0.95
N PHE A 51 15.24 0.36 0.42
CA PHE A 51 14.58 -0.67 1.22
C PHE A 51 15.52 -1.79 1.65
N MET A 52 16.64 -1.98 0.93
CA MET A 52 17.65 -3.00 1.22
C MET A 52 17.01 -4.38 1.47
N CYS A 53 16.17 -4.81 0.52
CA CYS A 53 15.43 -6.08 0.58
C CYS A 53 15.66 -6.92 -0.67
N SER A 54 15.33 -8.21 -0.57
CA SER A 54 15.46 -9.14 -1.69
C SER A 54 14.49 -8.80 -2.84
N ARG A 55 14.84 -9.17 -4.07
CA ARG A 55 13.99 -8.86 -5.26
C ARG A 55 12.67 -9.62 -5.21
N GLU A 56 12.69 -10.78 -4.60
CA GLU A 56 11.58 -11.68 -4.33
C GLU A 56 10.48 -10.97 -3.53
N CYS A 57 10.84 -10.08 -2.58
CA CYS A 57 9.89 -9.29 -1.79
C CYS A 57 9.01 -8.38 -2.66
N TYR A 58 9.52 -7.87 -3.78
CA TYR A 58 8.73 -7.10 -4.73
C TYR A 58 7.70 -7.97 -5.47
N LEU A 59 8.06 -9.21 -5.81
CA LEU A 59 7.13 -10.16 -6.43
C LEU A 59 6.04 -10.56 -5.44
N ILE A 60 6.41 -10.86 -4.20
CA ILE A 60 5.48 -11.20 -3.12
C ILE A 60 4.52 -10.03 -2.85
N ALA A 61 5.03 -8.79 -2.80
CA ALA A 61 4.20 -7.60 -2.64
C ALA A 61 3.17 -7.46 -3.78
N LEU A 62 3.56 -7.73 -5.03
CA LEU A 62 2.62 -7.72 -6.16
C LEU A 62 1.56 -8.83 -6.04
N ILE A 63 1.93 -10.02 -5.58
CA ILE A 63 0.98 -11.12 -5.31
C ILE A 63 -0.03 -10.71 -4.22
N TYR A 64 0.43 -10.04 -3.16
CA TYR A 64 -0.47 -9.52 -2.13
C TYR A 64 -1.45 -8.48 -2.67
N LEU A 65 -0.98 -7.57 -3.52
CA LEU A 65 -1.86 -6.58 -4.15
C LEU A 65 -2.84 -7.21 -5.14
N ASP A 66 -2.44 -8.26 -5.84
CA ASP A 66 -3.31 -9.01 -6.74
C ASP A 66 -4.44 -9.70 -5.98
N ARG A 67 -4.12 -10.41 -4.89
CA ARG A 67 -5.10 -11.02 -3.97
C ARG A 67 -6.06 -10.00 -3.36
N LEU A 68 -5.54 -8.84 -2.94
CA LEU A 68 -6.36 -7.75 -2.44
C LEU A 68 -7.32 -7.23 -3.52
N SER A 69 -6.91 -7.22 -4.79
CA SER A 69 -7.75 -6.77 -5.91
C SER A 69 -8.87 -7.75 -6.27
N GLU A 70 -8.73 -9.02 -5.92
CA GLU A 70 -9.75 -10.06 -6.09
C GLU A 70 -10.77 -10.06 -4.95
N SER A 71 -10.41 -9.47 -3.81
CA SER A 71 -11.31 -9.31 -2.67
C SER A 71 -12.43 -8.33 -3.03
N CYS A 72 -13.69 -8.76 -2.90
CA CYS A 72 -14.88 -7.96 -3.27
C CYS A 72 -15.13 -6.73 -2.38
N ASP A 73 -14.23 -6.42 -1.44
CA ASP A 73 -14.36 -5.28 -0.54
C ASP A 73 -14.05 -3.97 -1.26
N CYS A 74 -15.12 -3.26 -1.62
CA CYS A 74 -15.07 -1.92 -2.21
C CYS A 74 -14.27 -0.91 -1.37
N GLN A 75 -14.07 -1.21 -0.08
CA GLN A 75 -13.31 -0.44 0.89
C GLN A 75 -11.81 -0.38 0.59
N PHE A 76 -11.24 -1.40 -0.05
CA PHE A 76 -9.78 -1.52 -0.28
C PHE A 76 -9.39 -1.43 -1.76
N ARG A 77 -10.16 -0.65 -2.53
CA ARG A 77 -9.89 -0.44 -3.95
C ARG A 77 -8.54 0.26 -4.16
N ILE A 78 -7.71 -0.33 -5.02
CA ILE A 78 -6.44 0.27 -5.46
C ILE A 78 -6.76 1.42 -6.41
N THR A 79 -6.36 2.64 -6.03
CA THR A 79 -6.56 3.86 -6.82
C THR A 79 -5.27 4.67 -6.84
N ARG A 80 -5.21 5.73 -7.67
CA ARG A 80 -4.04 6.63 -7.72
C ARG A 80 -3.69 7.29 -6.37
N ARG A 81 -4.64 7.39 -5.44
CA ARG A 81 -4.43 8.00 -4.11
C ARG A 81 -4.04 6.98 -3.04
N SER A 82 -4.22 5.69 -3.32
CA SER A 82 -3.98 4.62 -2.37
C SER A 82 -2.83 3.69 -2.74
N ILE A 83 -2.46 3.61 -4.02
CA ILE A 83 -1.44 2.68 -4.53
C ILE A 83 -0.09 2.81 -3.82
N HIS A 84 0.40 4.03 -3.54
CA HIS A 84 1.71 4.22 -2.88
C HIS A 84 1.72 3.58 -1.49
N LYS A 85 0.66 3.82 -0.73
CA LYS A 85 0.47 3.32 0.62
C LYS A 85 0.24 1.81 0.65
N PHE A 86 -0.59 1.30 -0.26
CA PHE A 86 -0.79 -0.15 -0.42
C PHE A 86 0.52 -0.86 -0.78
N PHE A 87 1.26 -0.35 -1.76
CA PHE A 87 2.52 -0.95 -2.17
C PHE A 87 3.56 -0.90 -1.05
N LEU A 88 3.68 0.24 -0.36
CA LEU A 88 4.57 0.37 0.80
C LEU A 88 4.29 -0.73 1.82
N THR A 89 3.04 -0.88 2.24
CA THR A 89 2.67 -1.87 3.26
C THR A 89 2.83 -3.31 2.77
N ALA A 90 2.41 -3.61 1.54
CA ALA A 90 2.59 -4.93 0.95
C ALA A 90 4.08 -5.32 0.90
N LEU A 91 4.95 -4.37 0.55
CA LEU A 91 6.39 -4.59 0.53
C LEU A 91 6.95 -4.79 1.93
N VAL A 92 6.59 -3.96 2.91
CA VAL A 92 7.07 -4.12 4.30
C VAL A 92 6.68 -5.49 4.86
N ILE A 93 5.44 -5.93 4.64
CA ILE A 93 4.98 -7.26 5.07
C ILE A 93 5.77 -8.35 4.37
N ALA A 94 5.96 -8.24 3.05
CA ALA A 94 6.76 -9.20 2.29
C ALA A 94 8.18 -9.32 2.83
N VAL A 95 8.84 -8.18 3.09
CA VAL A 95 10.21 -8.15 3.64
C VAL A 95 10.27 -8.79 5.02
N LYS A 96 9.38 -8.42 5.94
CA LYS A 96 9.37 -9.01 7.29
C LYS A 96 9.02 -10.50 7.32
N TYR A 97 8.28 -10.98 6.32
CA TYR A 97 7.88 -12.38 6.22
C TYR A 97 8.94 -13.24 5.52
N PHE A 98 9.56 -12.72 4.46
CA PHE A 98 10.42 -13.50 3.57
C PHE A 98 11.92 -13.32 3.86
N ASP A 99 12.38 -12.11 4.20
CA ASP A 99 13.79 -11.85 4.44
C ASP A 99 14.14 -12.15 5.91
N ASP A 100 15.24 -12.87 6.14
CA ASP A 100 15.76 -13.15 7.49
C ASP A 100 16.29 -11.88 8.19
N LEU A 101 16.74 -10.89 7.40
CA LEU A 101 17.26 -9.62 7.87
C LEU A 101 16.37 -8.48 7.36
N TYR A 102 15.77 -7.75 8.31
CA TYR A 102 14.89 -6.62 8.01
C TYR A 102 15.11 -5.45 8.99
N TYR A 103 14.66 -4.27 8.61
CA TYR A 103 14.76 -3.04 9.40
C TYR A 103 13.50 -2.80 10.24
N ASP A 104 13.59 -1.86 11.18
CA ASP A 104 12.43 -1.47 11.97
C ASP A 104 11.41 -0.61 11.17
N ASN A 105 10.19 -0.50 11.71
CA ASN A 105 9.16 0.33 11.08
C ASN A 105 9.50 1.81 11.04
N LYS A 106 10.39 2.26 11.93
CA LYS A 106 10.89 3.64 11.90
C LYS A 106 11.67 3.90 10.60
N TYR A 107 12.53 2.97 10.21
CA TYR A 107 13.27 3.04 8.96
C TYR A 107 12.34 2.98 7.74
N TYR A 108 11.46 1.97 7.67
CA TYR A 108 10.55 1.82 6.54
C TYR A 108 9.58 2.98 6.39
N ALA A 109 9.07 3.53 7.50
CA ALA A 109 8.20 4.71 7.47
C ALA A 109 8.94 5.95 6.95
N HIS A 110 10.21 6.14 7.34
CA HIS A 110 11.05 7.23 6.84
C HIS A 110 11.28 7.12 5.32
N VAL A 111 11.62 5.91 4.83
CA VAL A 111 11.79 5.68 3.39
C VAL A 111 10.45 5.76 2.65
N GLY A 112 9.35 5.32 3.26
CA GLY A 112 8.00 5.42 2.72
C GLY A 112 7.42 6.84 2.74
N GLY A 113 7.97 7.75 3.54
CA GLY A 113 7.42 9.10 3.72
C GLY A 113 6.09 9.12 4.47
N VAL A 114 5.87 8.17 5.38
CA VAL A 114 4.68 8.07 6.24
C VAL A 114 5.08 8.17 7.71
N ARG A 115 4.11 8.38 8.61
CA ARG A 115 4.38 8.34 10.04
C ARG A 115 4.57 6.89 10.50
N VAL A 116 5.39 6.65 11.52
CA VAL A 116 5.62 5.28 12.05
C VAL A 116 4.31 4.66 12.52
N ALA A 117 3.56 5.37 13.36
CA ALA A 117 2.26 4.93 13.84
C ALA A 117 1.23 4.70 12.71
N GLU A 118 1.37 5.42 11.59
CA GLU A 118 0.56 5.20 10.41
C GLU A 118 0.94 3.88 9.72
N LEU A 119 2.24 3.62 9.54
CA LEU A 119 2.73 2.36 8.98
C LEU A 119 2.31 1.15 9.84
N ASP A 120 2.48 1.22 11.16
CA ASP A 120 2.07 0.16 12.08
C ASP A 120 0.58 -0.18 11.93
N CYS A 121 -0.23 0.88 11.82
CA CYS A 121 -1.68 0.79 11.65
C CYS A 121 -2.06 0.19 10.29
N MET A 122 -1.33 0.56 9.24
CA MET A 122 -1.52 0.04 7.90
C MET A 122 -1.14 -1.43 7.81
N GLU A 123 -0.02 -1.86 8.40
CA GLU A 123 0.38 -3.27 8.45
C GLU A 123 -0.67 -4.14 9.13
N ALA A 124 -1.11 -3.74 10.33
CA ALA A 124 -2.14 -4.47 11.07
C ALA A 124 -3.44 -4.60 10.28
N THR A 125 -3.84 -3.55 9.55
CA THR A 125 -5.03 -3.62 8.68
C THR A 125 -4.79 -4.50 7.47
N PHE A 126 -3.64 -4.37 6.80
CA PHE A 126 -3.36 -5.13 5.59
C PHE A 126 -3.34 -6.64 5.86
N LEU A 127 -2.77 -7.07 7.00
CA LEU A 127 -2.75 -8.47 7.43
C LEU A 127 -4.14 -9.05 7.72
N GLN A 128 -5.16 -8.21 7.97
CA GLN A 128 -6.55 -8.66 8.11
C GLN A 128 -7.25 -8.87 6.76
N LEU A 129 -6.63 -8.44 5.66
CA LEU A 129 -7.22 -8.43 4.31
C LEU A 129 -6.63 -9.48 3.37
N ILE A 130 -5.48 -10.07 3.70
CA ILE A 130 -4.78 -11.08 2.90
C ILE A 130 -4.78 -12.45 3.57
#